data_AF-A0A0P8A402-F1
#
_entry.id   AF-A0A0P8A402-F1
#
_cell.length_a   1.000
_cell.length_b   1.000
_cell.length_c   1.000
_cell.angle_alpha   90.00
_cell.angle_beta   90.00
_cell.angle_gamma   90.00
#
_symmetry.space_group_name_H-M   'P 1'
#
loop_
_entity.id
_entity.type
_entity.pdbx_description
1 polymer ?
#
loop_
_entity_poly.entity_id
_entity_poly.type
_entity_poly.pdbx_seq_one_letter_code
_entity_poly.pdbx_strand_id
1 'polypeptide(L)'
;MRLRERLSALLGLAGRARTERRPHRGPTTHVIVLDGTMSTLDRGQRTNAGRLYALLQEVGARANLSFHYEAGLQWGDRRLPLDMLVGRGINRQMGRAYGVLASRFRPGDSIVLAGYSRGAFAVRSLAGVVDRVGLLRHDCATERMVRQAYRHYRCASDAPVVAAFRKAYCHDRAEIEALAVWDTVNPPYSSDRPWKGPAAPDRGDVAVR
;
A
#
# COMPACT_ATOMS: atom_id res chain seq x y z
N MET A 1 29.23 6.79 -12.99
CA MET A 1 28.11 5.87 -12.71
C MET A 1 28.70 4.58 -12.15
N ARG A 2 28.46 4.24 -10.87
CA ARG A 2 29.34 3.33 -10.11
C ARG A 2 28.88 1.87 -10.25
N LEU A 3 29.78 0.97 -10.63
CA LEU A 3 29.62 -0.48 -10.83
C LEU A 3 28.82 -1.21 -9.73
N ARG A 4 28.83 -0.68 -8.50
CA ARG A 4 28.05 -1.19 -7.36
C ARG A 4 26.54 -1.08 -7.54
N GLU A 5 26.05 -0.07 -8.28
CA GLU A 5 24.62 0.09 -8.59
C GLU A 5 24.13 -1.02 -9.52
N ARG A 6 24.94 -1.40 -10.53
CA ARG A 6 24.62 -2.48 -11.48
C ARG A 6 24.56 -3.85 -10.80
N LEU A 7 25.46 -4.12 -9.85
CA LEU A 7 25.44 -5.34 -9.04
C LEU A 7 24.22 -5.43 -8.13
N SER A 8 23.81 -4.31 -7.55
CA SER A 8 22.65 -4.24 -6.67
C SER A 8 21.31 -4.42 -7.43
N ALA A 9 21.27 -3.97 -8.69
CA ALA A 9 20.17 -4.20 -9.62
C ALA A 9 20.12 -5.66 -10.11
N LEU A 10 21.28 -6.29 -10.37
CA LEU A 10 21.36 -7.69 -10.79
C LEU A 10 20.98 -8.68 -9.68
N LEU A 11 21.18 -8.30 -8.41
CA LEU A 11 20.88 -9.14 -7.24
C LEU A 11 19.45 -8.98 -6.69
N GLY A 12 18.59 -8.16 -7.32
CA GLY A 12 17.20 -7.97 -6.90
C GLY A 12 17.00 -7.45 -5.47
N LEU A 13 18.08 -6.95 -4.85
CA LEU A 13 18.13 -6.51 -3.45
C LEU A 13 18.08 -4.98 -3.31
N ALA A 14 18.31 -4.23 -4.39
CA ALA A 14 18.21 -2.77 -4.36
C ALA A 14 16.76 -2.30 -4.59
N GLY A 15 16.07 -1.93 -3.51
CA GLY A 15 14.92 -1.03 -3.60
C GLY A 15 13.53 -1.64 -3.45
N ARG A 16 13.38 -2.70 -2.64
CA ARG A 16 12.07 -3.34 -2.40
C ARG A 16 11.03 -2.38 -1.83
N ALA A 17 11.39 -1.52 -0.88
CA ALA A 17 10.53 -0.48 -0.37
C ALA A 17 11.35 0.76 0.01
N ARG A 18 10.86 1.96 -0.29
CA ARG A 18 11.46 3.23 0.09
C ARG A 18 10.46 4.04 0.88
N THR A 19 10.88 4.51 2.05
CA THR A 19 10.00 5.33 2.89
C THR A 19 10.73 6.56 3.34
N GLU A 20 10.18 7.73 3.05
CA GLU A 20 10.75 9.01 3.46
C GLU A 20 9.75 9.75 4.35
N ARG A 21 10.25 10.41 5.39
CA ARG A 21 9.50 11.31 6.25
C ARG A 21 10.43 12.44 6.62
N ARG A 22 10.01 13.68 6.38
CA ARG A 22 10.69 14.86 6.94
C ARG A 22 9.84 15.42 8.07
N PRO A 23 10.44 15.77 9.22
CA PRO A 23 9.69 16.37 10.31
C PRO A 23 9.25 17.77 9.89
N HIS A 24 7.93 17.97 9.83
CA HIS A 24 7.31 19.28 9.69
C HIS A 24 6.28 19.48 10.81
N ARG A 25 5.97 20.73 11.15
CA ARG A 25 4.91 21.04 12.11
C ARG A 25 3.57 21.08 11.36
N GLY A 26 2.56 20.36 11.87
CA GLY A 26 1.20 20.35 11.35
C GLY A 26 0.75 19.01 10.74
N PRO A 27 -0.48 18.94 10.21
CA PRO A 27 -1.05 17.76 9.56
C PRO A 27 -0.18 17.27 8.39
N THR A 28 0.06 15.96 8.33
CA THR A 28 0.87 15.31 7.31
C THR A 28 -0.02 14.55 6.33
N THR A 29 0.27 14.63 5.03
CA THR A 29 -0.37 13.75 4.04
C THR A 29 0.48 12.50 3.85
N HIS A 30 -0.08 11.34 4.17
CA HIS A 30 0.53 10.04 3.97
C HIS A 30 0.18 9.49 2.59
N VAL A 31 1.19 9.29 1.74
CA VAL A 31 1.01 8.74 0.38
C VAL A 31 1.59 7.34 0.29
N ILE A 32 0.75 6.33 0.12
CA ILE A 32 1.18 4.94 -0.07
C ILE A 32 1.10 4.62 -1.57
N VAL A 33 2.24 4.28 -2.18
CA VAL A 33 2.36 3.95 -3.60
C VAL A 33 2.79 2.49 -3.73
N LEU A 34 1.91 1.64 -4.29
CA LEU A 34 2.21 0.25 -4.58
C LEU A 34 2.28 0.02 -6.09
N ASP A 35 3.46 -0.27 -6.61
CA ASP A 35 3.68 -0.44 -8.05
C ASP A 35 3.36 -1.85 -8.55
N GLY A 36 3.26 -1.99 -9.87
CA GLY A 36 3.02 -3.25 -10.56
C GLY A 36 4.21 -4.21 -10.52
N THR A 37 3.94 -5.42 -11.02
CA THR A 37 4.93 -6.46 -11.28
C THR A 37 6.06 -5.96 -12.15
N MET A 38 7.31 -6.31 -11.83
CA MET A 38 8.47 -6.03 -12.68
C MET A 38 8.62 -4.53 -13.04
N SER A 39 8.02 -3.63 -12.26
CA SER A 39 8.16 -2.20 -12.47
C SER A 39 9.56 -1.74 -12.13
N THR A 40 10.08 -0.83 -12.95
CA THR A 40 11.37 -0.15 -12.74
C THR A 40 11.16 1.35 -12.51
N LEU A 41 12.10 1.95 -11.78
CA LEU A 41 12.18 3.41 -11.59
C LEU A 41 13.12 4.08 -12.60
N ASP A 42 13.65 3.33 -13.57
CA ASP A 42 14.52 3.84 -14.62
C ASP A 42 13.80 4.88 -15.48
N ARG A 43 14.53 5.96 -15.83
CA ARG A 43 13.96 7.06 -16.62
C ARG A 43 13.47 6.52 -17.97
N GLY A 44 12.23 6.89 -18.34
CA GLY A 44 11.58 6.45 -19.57
C GLY A 44 10.82 5.11 -19.47
N GLN A 45 11.00 4.33 -18.40
CA GLN A 45 10.35 3.02 -18.21
C GLN A 45 9.46 2.96 -16.95
N ARG A 46 9.19 4.11 -16.33
CA ARG A 46 8.39 4.21 -15.12
C ARG A 46 6.91 3.99 -15.43
N THR A 47 6.25 3.19 -14.59
CA THR A 47 4.78 3.15 -14.56
C THR A 47 4.23 4.49 -14.09
N ASN A 48 2.91 4.69 -14.19
CA ASN A 48 2.27 5.88 -13.62
C ASN A 48 2.49 5.99 -12.10
N ALA A 49 2.52 4.87 -11.38
CA ALA A 49 2.87 4.84 -9.95
C ALA A 49 4.34 5.25 -9.71
N GLY A 50 5.28 4.76 -10.53
CA GLY A 50 6.68 5.18 -10.48
C GLY A 50 6.91 6.65 -10.85
N ARG A 51 6.10 7.20 -11.78
CA ARG A 51 6.09 8.64 -12.10
C ARG A 51 5.58 9.47 -10.94
N LEU A 52 4.46 9.08 -10.32
CA LEU A 52 3.96 9.73 -9.11
C LEU A 52 5.01 9.72 -8.00
N TYR A 53 5.67 8.58 -7.75
CA TYR A 53 6.72 8.48 -6.75
C TYR A 53 7.91 9.42 -7.03
N ALA A 54 8.30 9.58 -8.29
CA ALA A 54 9.33 10.54 -8.66
C ALA A 54 8.91 11.98 -8.37
N LEU A 55 7.67 12.36 -8.72
CA LEU A 55 7.13 13.69 -8.40
C LEU A 55 7.04 13.92 -6.89
N LEU A 56 6.63 12.92 -6.11
CA LEU A 56 6.58 13.02 -4.65
C LEU A 56 7.96 13.25 -4.03
N GLN A 57 9.03 12.68 -4.60
CA GLN A 57 10.39 12.96 -4.14
C GLN A 57 10.83 14.40 -4.45
N GLU A 58 10.39 14.96 -5.59
CA GLU A 58 10.70 16.34 -5.98
C GLU A 58 9.89 17.36 -5.16
N VAL A 59 8.60 17.09 -4.94
CA VAL A 59 7.66 17.99 -4.25
C VAL A 59 7.70 17.83 -2.74
N GLY A 60 7.96 16.61 -2.23
CA GLY A 60 8.00 16.31 -0.80
C GLY A 60 9.09 17.05 -0.03
N ALA A 61 10.07 17.65 -0.72
CA ALA A 61 11.00 18.59 -0.10
C ALA A 61 10.33 19.90 0.37
N ARG A 62 9.18 20.25 -0.22
CA ARG A 62 8.47 21.54 0.00
C ARG A 62 7.11 21.39 0.68
N ALA A 63 6.57 20.18 0.78
CA ALA A 63 5.25 19.90 1.35
C ALA A 63 5.35 18.93 2.54
N ASN A 64 4.40 18.99 3.49
CA ASN A 64 4.35 18.09 4.64
C ASN A 64 3.85 16.69 4.25
N LEU A 65 4.68 15.97 3.50
CA LEU A 65 4.35 14.66 2.92
C LEU A 65 5.17 13.55 3.58
N SER A 66 4.52 12.42 3.84
CA SER A 66 5.18 11.16 4.18
C SER A 66 4.79 10.13 3.14
N PHE A 67 5.73 9.65 2.32
CA PHE A 67 5.42 8.66 1.30
C PHE A 67 6.13 7.33 1.50
N HIS A 68 5.44 6.25 1.12
CA HIS A 68 5.94 4.89 1.08
C HIS A 68 5.77 4.35 -0.33
N TYR A 69 6.86 3.99 -0.98
CA TYR A 69 6.85 3.31 -2.27
C TYR A 69 7.30 1.87 -2.10
N GLU A 70 6.50 0.94 -2.61
CA GLU A 70 6.90 -0.46 -2.71
C GLU A 70 6.79 -0.92 -4.16
N ALA A 71 7.91 -1.42 -4.71
CA ALA A 71 7.91 -2.04 -6.02
C ALA A 71 7.08 -3.34 -5.97
N GLY A 72 6.34 -3.66 -7.03
CA GLY A 72 5.71 -4.97 -7.13
C GLY A 72 6.74 -6.09 -7.25
N LEU A 73 6.30 -7.34 -7.10
CA LEU A 73 7.18 -8.52 -7.12
C LEU A 73 8.04 -8.52 -8.41
N GLN A 74 9.37 -8.49 -8.25
CA GLN A 74 10.35 -8.54 -9.35
C GLN A 74 10.81 -9.97 -9.65
N TRP A 75 11.08 -10.29 -10.92
CA TRP A 75 11.63 -11.58 -11.35
C TRP A 75 13.07 -11.71 -10.82
N GLY A 76 13.35 -12.73 -9.99
CA GLY A 76 14.69 -12.94 -9.39
C GLY A 76 14.70 -13.60 -8.01
N ASP A 77 13.57 -13.61 -7.29
CA ASP A 77 13.45 -14.42 -6.07
C ASP A 77 13.20 -15.89 -6.46
N ARG A 78 13.96 -16.85 -5.90
CA ARG A 78 13.85 -18.28 -6.27
C ARG A 78 12.48 -18.91 -5.90
N ARG A 79 11.57 -18.13 -5.32
CA ARG A 79 10.23 -18.52 -4.85
C ARG A 79 9.07 -18.01 -5.74
N LEU A 80 9.36 -17.28 -6.81
CA LEU A 80 8.37 -16.54 -7.61
C LEU A 80 7.23 -17.35 -8.28
N PRO A 81 7.42 -18.56 -8.83
CA PRO A 81 6.35 -19.25 -9.54
C PRO A 81 5.15 -19.54 -8.63
N LEU A 82 5.42 -19.99 -7.40
CA LEU A 82 4.38 -20.31 -6.42
C LEU A 82 3.79 -19.05 -5.77
N ASP A 83 4.61 -18.07 -5.41
CA ASP A 83 4.10 -16.88 -4.70
C ASP A 83 3.26 -15.96 -5.59
N MET A 84 3.52 -15.97 -6.91
CA MET A 84 2.63 -15.34 -7.88
C MET A 84 1.33 -16.11 -8.07
N LEU A 85 1.33 -17.43 -7.95
CA LEU A 85 0.15 -18.30 -8.12
C LEU A 85 -0.73 -18.38 -6.86
N VAL A 86 -0.14 -18.18 -5.67
CA VAL A 86 -0.82 -18.37 -4.37
C VAL A 86 -1.18 -17.03 -3.68
N GLY A 87 -0.79 -15.88 -4.24
CA GLY A 87 -1.18 -14.57 -3.68
C GLY A 87 -0.53 -14.18 -2.36
N ARG A 88 0.46 -14.95 -1.89
CA ARG A 88 1.17 -14.67 -0.63
C ARG A 88 1.97 -13.38 -0.70
N GLY A 89 2.52 -13.05 -1.87
CA GLY A 89 3.34 -11.83 -2.06
C GLY A 89 2.54 -10.54 -1.88
N ILE A 90 1.35 -10.46 -2.48
CA ILE A 90 0.47 -9.29 -2.41
C ILE A 90 -0.07 -9.09 -0.99
N ASN A 91 -0.48 -10.15 -0.30
CA ASN A 91 -0.92 -10.06 1.10
C ASN A 91 0.18 -9.52 2.02
N ARG A 92 1.42 -9.96 1.82
CA ARG A 92 2.57 -9.48 2.60
C ARG A 92 2.88 -8.01 2.30
N GLN A 93 2.77 -7.58 1.04
CA GLN A 93 2.93 -6.19 0.62
C GLN A 93 1.86 -5.29 1.26
N MET A 94 0.58 -5.69 1.17
CA MET A 94 -0.53 -4.98 1.79
C MET A 94 -0.33 -4.85 3.30
N GLY A 95 0.03 -5.93 4.00
CA GLY A 95 0.30 -5.89 5.45
C GLY A 95 1.46 -4.95 5.83
N ARG A 96 2.53 -4.92 5.03
CA ARG A 96 3.64 -3.96 5.24
C ARG A 96 3.16 -2.52 5.08
N ALA A 97 2.48 -2.23 3.97
CA ALA A 97 1.95 -0.90 3.69
C ALA A 97 1.00 -0.41 4.78
N TYR A 98 0.08 -1.28 5.25
CA TYR A 98 -0.81 -0.99 6.38
C TYR A 98 -0.04 -0.70 7.67
N GLY A 99 0.97 -1.52 8.02
CA GLY A 99 1.79 -1.30 9.20
C GLY A 99 2.59 0.01 9.14
N VAL A 100 3.13 0.35 7.97
CA VAL A 100 3.83 1.63 7.74
C VAL A 100 2.86 2.80 7.92
N LEU A 101 1.64 2.70 7.39
CA LEU A 101 0.62 3.72 7.55
C LEU A 101 0.20 3.87 9.03
N ALA A 102 -0.16 2.78 9.69
CA ALA A 102 -0.63 2.76 11.08
C ALA A 102 0.43 3.26 12.08
N SER A 103 1.70 2.94 11.85
CA SER A 103 2.79 3.39 12.73
C SER A 103 3.03 4.90 12.67
N ARG A 104 2.59 5.57 11.60
CA ARG A 104 2.92 6.98 11.32
C ARG A 104 1.74 7.92 11.46
N PHE A 105 0.55 7.43 11.12
CA PHE A 105 -0.67 8.23 11.13
C PHE A 105 -0.91 8.86 12.50
N ARG A 106 -1.32 10.11 12.49
CA ARG A 106 -1.85 10.85 13.63
C ARG A 106 -3.24 11.41 13.29
N PRO A 107 -4.11 11.58 14.29
CA PRO A 107 -5.38 12.24 14.07
C PRO A 107 -5.18 13.62 13.42
N GLY A 108 -5.92 13.89 12.34
CA GLY A 108 -5.79 15.09 11.53
C GLY A 108 -4.90 14.92 10.29
N ASP A 109 -4.15 13.83 10.17
CA ASP A 109 -3.42 13.50 8.95
C ASP A 109 -4.34 13.00 7.84
N SER A 110 -3.87 13.17 6.61
CA SER A 110 -4.56 12.76 5.38
C SER A 110 -3.96 11.47 4.82
N ILE A 111 -4.77 10.61 4.21
CA ILE A 111 -4.30 9.35 3.62
C ILE A 111 -4.63 9.32 2.13
N VAL A 112 -3.59 9.18 1.31
CA VAL A 112 -3.68 9.02 -0.15
C VAL A 112 -3.07 7.68 -0.55
N LEU A 113 -3.80 6.90 -1.34
CA LEU A 113 -3.35 5.60 -1.82
C LEU A 113 -3.23 5.62 -3.34
N ALA A 114 -2.14 5.06 -3.88
CA ALA A 114 -1.90 4.99 -5.30
C ALA A 114 -1.37 3.63 -5.72
N GLY A 115 -1.86 3.07 -6.84
CA GLY A 115 -1.34 1.79 -7.32
C GLY A 115 -1.53 1.50 -8.80
N TYR A 116 -0.63 0.69 -9.35
CA TYR A 116 -0.60 0.27 -10.76
C TYR A 116 -0.75 -1.25 -10.89
N SER A 117 -1.58 -1.72 -11.83
CA SER A 117 -1.79 -3.15 -12.10
C SER A 117 -2.14 -3.98 -10.85
N ARG A 118 -1.30 -4.93 -10.45
CA ARG A 118 -1.49 -5.69 -9.20
C ARG A 118 -1.36 -4.81 -7.94
N GLY A 119 -0.56 -3.75 -8.01
CA GLY A 119 -0.46 -2.75 -6.95
C GLY A 119 -1.77 -1.96 -6.78
N ALA A 120 -2.52 -1.75 -7.86
CA ALA A 120 -3.86 -1.16 -7.81
C ALA A 120 -4.83 -2.05 -7.03
N PHE A 121 -4.83 -3.37 -7.28
CA PHE A 121 -5.60 -4.33 -6.47
C PHE A 121 -5.21 -4.29 -4.98
N ALA A 122 -3.91 -4.16 -4.70
CA ALA A 122 -3.39 -4.09 -3.34
C ALA A 122 -3.86 -2.83 -2.59
N VAL A 123 -3.77 -1.63 -3.20
CA VAL A 123 -4.24 -0.40 -2.54
C VAL A 123 -5.75 -0.34 -2.38
N ARG A 124 -6.52 -0.92 -3.32
CA ARG A 124 -7.98 -1.03 -3.19
C ARG A 124 -8.37 -1.94 -2.03
N SER A 125 -7.65 -3.04 -1.86
CA SER A 125 -7.83 -3.94 -0.72
C SER A 125 -7.40 -3.30 0.59
N LEU A 126 -6.31 -2.52 0.59
CA LEU A 126 -5.86 -1.75 1.74
C LEU A 126 -6.92 -0.73 2.19
N ALA A 127 -7.50 0.02 1.24
CA ALA A 127 -8.62 0.92 1.52
C ALA A 127 -9.80 0.18 2.17
N GLY A 128 -10.14 -1.01 1.66
CA GLY A 128 -11.19 -1.85 2.24
C GLY A 128 -10.90 -2.33 3.66
N VAL A 129 -9.64 -2.61 4.00
CA VAL A 129 -9.23 -2.95 5.38
C VAL A 129 -9.44 -1.75 6.30
N VAL A 130 -8.98 -0.56 5.88
CA VAL A 130 -9.11 0.68 6.68
C VAL A 130 -10.57 1.03 6.90
N ASP A 131 -11.42 0.92 5.88
CA ASP A 131 -12.85 1.21 5.96
C ASP A 131 -13.59 0.24 6.92
N ARG A 132 -13.38 -1.07 6.74
CA ARG A 132 -14.13 -2.11 7.48
C ARG A 132 -13.60 -2.36 8.89
N VAL A 133 -12.28 -2.43 9.04
CA VAL A 133 -11.63 -2.82 10.31
C VAL A 133 -11.11 -1.60 11.08
N GLY A 134 -10.74 -0.53 10.36
CA GLY A 134 -10.10 0.64 10.92
C GLY A 134 -8.57 0.62 10.74
N LEU A 135 -7.96 1.76 11.02
CA LEU A 135 -6.51 1.90 11.06
C LEU A 135 -6.01 1.80 12.51
N LEU A 136 -5.10 0.86 12.78
CA LEU A 136 -4.50 0.69 14.10
C LEU A 136 -3.85 2.00 14.58
N ARG A 137 -3.97 2.26 15.88
CA ARG A 137 -3.19 3.30 16.54
C ARG A 137 -1.71 2.94 16.51
N HIS A 138 -0.86 3.94 16.44
CA HIS A 138 0.59 3.76 16.35
C HIS A 138 1.19 2.93 17.50
N ASP A 139 0.65 3.01 18.71
CA ASP A 139 1.02 2.22 19.89
C ASP A 139 0.60 0.74 19.78
N CYS A 140 -0.44 0.46 18.99
CA CYS A 140 -1.00 -0.87 18.74
C CYS A 140 -0.48 -1.50 17.44
N ALA A 141 0.25 -0.76 16.59
CA ALA A 141 0.65 -1.13 15.23
C ALA A 141 1.78 -2.19 15.16
N THR A 142 1.69 -3.25 15.97
CA THR A 142 2.62 -4.40 15.94
C THR A 142 2.29 -5.35 14.79
N GLU A 143 3.26 -6.14 14.31
CA GLU A 143 3.05 -7.12 13.24
C GLU A 143 1.93 -8.14 13.57
N ARG A 144 1.80 -8.51 14.85
CA ARG A 144 0.72 -9.39 15.32
C ARG A 144 -0.65 -8.74 15.12
N MET A 145 -0.80 -7.48 15.51
CA MET A 145 -2.05 -6.74 15.38
C MET A 145 -2.39 -6.44 13.93
N VAL A 146 -1.41 -6.13 13.09
CA VAL A 146 -1.61 -5.99 11.64
C VAL A 146 -2.14 -7.30 11.05
N ARG A 147 -1.55 -8.45 11.39
CA ARG A 147 -2.06 -9.76 10.93
C ARG A 147 -3.48 -10.04 11.42
N GLN A 148 -3.82 -9.61 12.63
CA GLN A 148 -5.17 -9.75 13.18
C GLN A 148 -6.18 -8.88 12.43
N ALA A 149 -5.84 -7.62 12.13
CA ALA A 149 -6.69 -6.73 11.32
C ALA A 149 -6.99 -7.35 9.94
N TYR A 150 -5.97 -7.89 9.27
CA TYR A 150 -6.16 -8.60 7.99
C TYR A 150 -6.99 -9.88 8.12
N ARG A 151 -6.91 -10.58 9.25
CA ARG A 151 -7.77 -11.75 9.50
C ARG A 151 -9.23 -11.33 9.60
N HIS A 152 -9.53 -10.26 10.34
CA HIS A 152 -10.90 -9.72 10.42
C HIS A 152 -11.44 -9.32 9.05
N TYR A 153 -10.61 -8.69 8.22
CA TYR A 153 -10.97 -8.32 6.85
C TYR A 153 -11.22 -9.55 5.94
N ARG A 154 -10.32 -10.55 5.97
CA ARG A 154 -10.39 -11.72 5.08
C ARG A 154 -11.47 -12.72 5.45
N CYS A 155 -11.63 -12.98 6.75
CA CYS A 155 -12.59 -13.96 7.24
C CYS A 155 -14.01 -13.41 7.34
N ALA A 156 -14.24 -12.15 6.94
CA ALA A 156 -15.52 -11.46 7.08
C ALA A 156 -16.10 -11.65 8.49
N SER A 157 -15.27 -11.42 9.52
CA SER A 157 -15.67 -11.59 10.92
C SER A 157 -16.94 -10.80 11.24
N ASP A 158 -17.73 -11.30 12.18
CA ASP A 158 -18.99 -10.69 12.58
C ASP A 158 -18.81 -9.21 12.95
N ALA A 159 -19.77 -8.38 12.54
CA ALA A 159 -19.72 -6.93 12.74
C ALA A 159 -19.45 -6.52 14.22
N PRO A 160 -20.02 -7.17 15.26
CA PRO A 160 -19.72 -6.85 16.65
C PRO A 160 -18.25 -7.10 17.03
N VAL A 161 -17.65 -8.17 16.50
CA VAL A 161 -16.24 -8.52 16.76
C VAL A 161 -15.32 -7.47 16.15
N VAL A 162 -15.60 -7.06 14.91
CA VAL A 162 -14.81 -6.03 14.23
C VAL A 162 -14.99 -4.67 14.90
N ALA A 163 -16.21 -4.33 15.35
CA ALA A 163 -16.48 -3.09 16.08
C ALA A 163 -15.72 -3.03 17.42
N ALA A 164 -15.71 -4.14 18.18
CA ALA A 164 -14.94 -4.23 19.42
C ALA A 164 -13.43 -4.09 19.18
N PHE A 165 -12.91 -4.74 18.13
CA PHE A 165 -11.51 -4.59 17.72
C PHE A 165 -11.17 -3.13 17.35
N ARG A 166 -12.02 -2.50 16.54
CA ARG A 166 -11.85 -1.09 16.13
C ARG A 166 -11.83 -0.17 17.35
N LYS A 167 -12.79 -0.31 18.26
CA LYS A 167 -12.87 0.49 19.49
C LYS A 167 -11.65 0.34 20.38
N ALA A 168 -11.11 -0.88 20.49
CA ALA A 168 -9.97 -1.15 21.35
C ALA A 168 -8.63 -0.65 20.78
N TYR A 169 -8.40 -0.82 19.47
CA TYR A 169 -7.05 -0.72 18.90
C TYR A 169 -6.88 0.26 17.73
N CYS A 170 -7.97 0.74 17.14
CA CYS A 170 -7.92 1.62 15.97
C CYS A 170 -8.11 3.09 16.36
N HIS A 171 -7.79 3.99 15.44
CA HIS A 171 -8.20 5.38 15.48
C HIS A 171 -9.72 5.49 15.27
N ASP A 172 -10.35 6.45 15.93
CA ASP A 172 -11.79 6.72 15.78
C ASP A 172 -12.14 7.10 14.33
N ARG A 173 -11.31 7.98 13.75
CA ARG A 173 -11.38 8.42 12.36
C ARG A 173 -10.03 8.28 11.66
N ALA A 174 -10.04 7.55 10.55
CA ALA A 174 -8.94 7.44 9.60
C ALA A 174 -9.57 7.20 8.22
N GLU A 175 -9.59 8.24 7.40
CA GLU A 175 -10.27 8.23 6.11
C GLU A 175 -9.27 8.27 4.97
N ILE A 176 -9.60 7.58 3.88
CA ILE A 176 -8.84 7.65 2.64
C ILE A 176 -9.37 8.85 1.86
N GLU A 177 -8.55 9.89 1.75
CA GLU A 177 -8.89 11.14 1.06
C GLU A 177 -8.90 10.95 -0.46
N ALA A 178 -7.91 10.22 -0.97
CA ALA A 178 -7.84 9.93 -2.40
C ALA A 178 -7.28 8.53 -2.68
N LEU A 179 -7.81 7.92 -3.75
CA LEU A 179 -7.39 6.63 -4.28
C LEU A 179 -7.13 6.76 -5.79
N ALA A 180 -5.86 6.69 -6.18
CA ALA A 180 -5.44 6.72 -7.58
C ALA A 180 -5.06 5.33 -8.07
N VAL A 181 -5.80 4.79 -9.04
CA VAL A 181 -5.57 3.42 -9.54
C VAL A 181 -5.41 3.42 -11.06
N TRP A 182 -4.43 2.66 -11.55
CA TRP A 182 -4.18 2.50 -12.98
C TRP A 182 -4.16 1.03 -13.38
N ASP A 183 -4.91 0.71 -14.45
CA ASP A 183 -4.93 -0.59 -15.12
C ASP A 183 -5.05 -1.79 -14.18
N THR A 184 -6.04 -1.76 -13.29
CA THR A 184 -6.15 -2.76 -12.20
C THR A 184 -6.28 -4.18 -12.76
N VAL A 185 -5.34 -5.06 -12.40
CA VAL A 185 -5.40 -6.48 -12.75
C VAL A 185 -5.77 -7.27 -11.51
N ASN A 186 -6.85 -8.04 -11.62
CA ASN A 186 -7.22 -9.01 -10.61
C ASN A 186 -6.30 -10.23 -10.72
N PRO A 187 -5.62 -10.63 -9.63
CA PRO A 187 -4.84 -11.87 -9.67
C PRO A 187 -5.75 -13.10 -9.89
N PRO A 188 -5.24 -14.17 -10.51
CA PRO A 188 -6.03 -15.34 -10.88
C PRO A 188 -6.70 -16.09 -9.71
N TYR A 189 -6.22 -15.91 -8.47
CA TYR A 189 -6.80 -16.42 -7.21
C TYR A 189 -7.71 -15.41 -6.50
N SER A 190 -8.07 -14.30 -7.15
CA SER A 190 -9.03 -13.33 -6.61
C SER A 190 -10.45 -13.89 -6.50
N SER A 191 -10.73 -15.06 -7.09
CA SER A 191 -12.02 -15.76 -7.00
C SER A 191 -12.44 -16.08 -5.56
N ASP A 192 -11.48 -16.23 -4.63
CA ASP A 192 -11.75 -16.49 -3.20
C ASP A 192 -11.86 -15.22 -2.34
N ARG A 193 -11.95 -14.03 -2.98
CA ARG A 193 -12.21 -12.66 -2.48
C ARG A 193 -11.32 -12.08 -1.36
N PRO A 194 -11.07 -10.76 -1.44
CA PRO A 194 -11.42 -9.90 -0.30
C PRO A 194 -12.17 -8.60 -0.66
N TRP A 195 -12.12 -8.13 -1.90
CA TRP A 195 -12.70 -6.84 -2.26
C TRP A 195 -14.20 -6.97 -2.55
N LYS A 196 -15.03 -6.37 -1.69
CA LYS A 196 -16.48 -6.13 -1.86
C LYS A 196 -16.79 -4.64 -1.66
N GLY A 197 -15.91 -3.74 -2.10
CA GLY A 197 -16.18 -2.30 -2.17
C GLY A 197 -17.09 -1.97 -3.35
N PRO A 198 -17.57 -0.72 -3.50
CA PRO A 198 -18.37 -0.33 -4.66
C PRO A 198 -17.60 -0.67 -5.94
N ALA A 199 -18.30 -1.22 -6.95
CA ALA A 199 -17.73 -1.57 -8.25
C ALA A 199 -16.75 -0.48 -8.71
N ALA A 200 -15.57 -0.86 -9.22
CA ALA A 200 -14.70 0.11 -9.84
C ALA A 200 -15.51 0.76 -10.97
N PRO A 201 -15.54 2.09 -11.09
CA PRO A 201 -15.73 2.63 -12.41
C PRO A 201 -14.61 2.08 -13.30
N ASP A 202 -15.01 1.70 -14.49
CA ASP A 202 -14.17 1.12 -15.51
C ASP A 202 -13.07 2.11 -15.93
N ARG A 203 -11.82 1.62 -15.94
CA ARG A 203 -10.65 2.28 -16.53
C ARG A 203 -10.32 3.71 -16.02
N GLY A 204 -9.42 3.77 -15.04
CA GLY A 204 -8.49 4.90 -14.90
C GLY A 204 -8.86 6.00 -13.91
N ASP A 205 -9.88 5.81 -13.10
CA ASP A 205 -10.38 6.88 -12.23
C ASP A 205 -9.59 7.05 -10.93
N VAL A 206 -9.30 8.32 -10.64
CA VAL A 206 -8.90 8.79 -9.31
C VAL A 206 -10.19 9.10 -8.55
N ALA A 207 -10.50 8.30 -7.54
CA ALA A 207 -11.61 8.60 -6.64
C ALA A 207 -11.09 9.54 -5.54
N VAL A 208 -11.59 10.77 -5.51
CA VAL A 208 -11.33 11.78 -4.47
C VAL A 208 -12.63 11.96 -3.69
N ARG A 209 -12.58 11.90 -2.37
CA ARG A 209 -13.72 12.19 -1.49
C ARG A 209 -13.72 13.64 -1.04
#